data_AF-A0AAJ7FUW6-F1
#
_entry.id   AF-A0AAJ7FUW6-F1
#
_cell.length_a   1.000
_cell.length_b   1.000
_cell.length_c   1.000
_cell.angle_alpha   90.00
_cell.angle_beta   90.00
_cell.angle_gamma   90.00
#
_symmetry.space_group_name_H-M   'P 1'
#
loop_
_entity.id
_entity.type
_entity.pdbx_description
1 polymer ?
#
loop_
_entity_poly.entity_id
_entity_poly.type
_entity_poly.pdbx_seq_one_letter_code
_entity_poly.pdbx_strand_id
1 'polypeptide(L)'
;MEKNTEDEAVSTQKMLSSAHDPGWNDPPKWALSPTQNSCSTPVKRTLNKRVAFPLNSAPPISNYDCNQPLPPPPANMPPPPQSITLTTAPHQSLLAPSEIPSTINNTNAKLNKEETLSETLANFEIVINEHKEFEEKAEDFRKRLDTMTALWLENGLNECIHEKVLALSEALKNKDPETADKLHISLMMEYPTLCRVWIPCIRHIIQELKGKYVQSTAQEEVKCQYFQPTLTSNNSE
;
A
#
# COMPACT_ATOMS: atom_id res chain seq x y z
N MET A 1 44.88 9.01 -44.53
CA MET A 1 43.94 10.15 -44.64
C MET A 1 42.75 9.67 -45.44
N GLU A 2 41.49 9.76 -45.05
CA GLU A 2 40.80 10.37 -43.92
C GLU A 2 39.51 9.56 -43.69
N LYS A 3 39.08 9.51 -42.44
CA LYS A 3 37.92 8.81 -41.91
C LYS A 3 36.81 9.85 -41.74
N ASN A 4 35.66 9.67 -42.39
CA ASN A 4 34.41 10.31 -42.00
C ASN A 4 33.33 9.23 -41.92
N THR A 5 33.05 8.80 -40.70
CA THR A 5 31.90 7.97 -40.35
C THR A 5 30.99 8.89 -39.56
N GLU A 6 29.90 9.33 -40.18
CA GLU A 6 28.82 10.06 -39.52
C GLU A 6 27.94 9.01 -38.84
N ASP A 7 27.93 9.03 -37.50
CA ASP A 7 27.07 8.17 -36.69
C ASP A 7 25.62 8.65 -36.82
N GLU A 8 24.86 7.97 -37.68
CA GLU A 8 23.42 8.09 -37.81
C GLU A 8 22.76 7.53 -36.54
N ALA A 9 22.51 8.40 -35.57
CA ALA A 9 21.65 8.07 -34.44
C ALA A 9 20.22 7.92 -34.95
N VAL A 10 19.79 6.67 -35.15
CA VAL A 10 18.41 6.30 -35.48
C VAL A 10 17.51 6.69 -34.30
N SER A 11 17.02 7.93 -34.32
CA SER A 11 15.92 8.39 -33.47
C SER A 11 14.61 7.91 -34.10
N THR A 12 13.93 6.98 -33.43
CA THR A 12 12.65 6.38 -33.87
C THR A 12 11.45 7.32 -33.68
N GLN A 13 11.67 8.61 -33.38
CA GLN A 13 10.60 9.56 -33.14
C GLN A 13 10.25 10.33 -34.42
N LYS A 14 9.01 10.16 -34.87
CA LYS A 14 8.39 10.93 -35.96
C LYS A 14 8.54 12.42 -35.64
N MET A 15 9.28 13.18 -36.45
CA MET A 15 9.36 14.63 -36.27
C MET A 15 7.96 15.23 -36.39
N LEU A 16 7.47 15.79 -35.29
CA LEU A 16 6.18 16.50 -35.26
C LEU A 16 6.36 17.90 -35.85
N SER A 17 5.32 18.41 -36.50
CA SER A 17 5.30 19.74 -37.10
C SER A 17 5.53 20.82 -36.04
N SER A 18 6.14 21.95 -36.44
CA SER A 18 6.54 23.07 -35.56
C SER A 18 5.39 23.76 -34.79
N ALA A 19 4.15 23.29 -34.93
CA ALA A 19 2.97 23.78 -34.23
C ALA A 19 2.53 22.84 -33.08
N HIS A 20 3.42 21.98 -32.58
CA HIS A 20 3.12 21.07 -31.49
C HIS A 20 3.01 21.84 -30.15
N ASP A 21 1.81 21.85 -29.60
CA ASP A 21 1.52 22.30 -28.23
C ASP A 21 2.08 21.25 -27.25
N PRO A 22 3.02 21.59 -26.35
CA PRO A 22 3.60 20.63 -25.43
C PRO A 22 2.50 20.06 -24.53
N GLY A 23 2.21 18.77 -24.71
CA GLY A 23 1.28 18.07 -23.85
C GLY A 23 1.82 18.02 -22.43
N TRP A 24 0.95 17.73 -21.46
CA TRP A 24 1.35 17.55 -20.06
C TRP A 24 2.41 16.44 -19.85
N ASN A 25 2.62 15.57 -20.85
CA ASN A 25 3.60 14.48 -20.83
C ASN A 25 4.87 14.76 -21.65
N ASP A 26 5.03 15.97 -22.21
CA ASP A 26 6.29 16.34 -22.88
C ASP A 26 7.33 16.74 -21.84
N PRO A 27 8.53 16.15 -21.88
CA PRO A 27 9.58 16.52 -20.95
C PRO A 27 9.98 18.00 -21.17
N PRO A 28 10.35 18.73 -20.12
CA PRO A 28 10.71 20.13 -20.26
C PRO A 28 11.91 20.30 -21.19
N LYS A 29 11.98 21.42 -21.92
CA LYS A 29 12.95 21.66 -23.02
C LYS A 29 14.43 21.41 -22.65
N TRP A 30 14.80 21.61 -21.38
CA TRP A 30 16.17 21.35 -20.89
C TRP A 30 16.51 19.85 -20.80
N ALA A 31 15.52 18.96 -20.78
CA ALA A 31 15.73 17.50 -20.79
C ALA A 31 16.02 16.94 -22.20
N LEU A 32 15.58 17.64 -23.26
CA LEU A 32 15.81 17.26 -24.66
C LEU A 32 17.09 17.87 -25.24
N SER A 33 17.69 18.82 -24.53
CA SER A 33 18.94 19.44 -24.97
C SER A 33 20.10 18.47 -24.66
N PRO A 34 20.92 18.06 -25.64
CA PRO A 34 22.11 17.27 -25.36
C PRO A 34 23.01 18.09 -24.44
N THR A 35 23.24 17.58 -23.23
CA THR A 35 24.06 18.22 -22.20
C THR A 35 25.43 18.55 -22.79
N GLN A 36 25.67 19.83 -23.06
CA GLN A 36 27.03 20.32 -23.26
C GLN A 36 27.69 20.27 -21.89
N ASN A 37 28.40 19.19 -21.61
CA ASN A 37 29.20 19.01 -20.40
C ASN A 37 30.28 20.11 -20.34
N SER A 38 29.92 21.26 -19.81
CA SER A 38 30.86 22.33 -19.48
C SER A 38 30.36 23.08 -18.25
N CYS A 39 30.54 22.47 -17.08
CA CYS A 39 30.93 23.14 -15.84
C CYS A 39 30.88 22.13 -14.69
N SER A 40 32.06 21.85 -14.14
CA SER A 40 32.28 21.16 -12.90
C SER A 40 31.55 21.84 -11.73
N THR A 41 30.60 21.16 -11.10
CA THR A 41 30.49 20.95 -9.64
C THR A 41 29.11 20.34 -9.30
N PRO A 42 29.06 19.26 -8.49
CA PRO A 42 27.79 18.78 -7.97
C PRO A 42 27.35 19.70 -6.84
N VAL A 43 26.51 20.68 -7.14
CA VAL A 43 25.82 21.48 -6.11
C VAL A 43 24.86 20.53 -5.39
N LYS A 44 25.29 20.02 -4.25
CA LYS A 44 24.43 19.30 -3.29
C LYS A 44 23.26 20.22 -2.95
N ARG A 45 22.12 19.96 -3.57
CA ARG A 45 20.86 20.65 -3.30
C ARG A 45 20.42 20.28 -1.87
N THR A 46 20.86 21.05 -0.88
CA THR A 46 20.35 20.93 0.49
C THR A 46 18.93 21.49 0.55
N LEU A 47 17.96 20.68 0.15
CA LEU A 47 16.56 20.91 0.47
C LEU A 47 16.37 20.65 1.97
N ASN A 48 15.72 21.59 2.66
CA ASN A 48 15.58 21.74 4.11
C ASN A 48 16.69 22.54 4.82
N LYS A 49 16.75 23.85 4.55
CA LYS A 49 17.18 24.80 5.58
C LYS A 49 15.92 25.38 6.21
N ARG A 50 15.49 24.83 7.35
CA ARG A 50 14.53 25.52 8.22
C ARG A 50 15.20 26.83 8.64
N VAL A 51 14.49 27.95 8.47
CA VAL A 51 14.94 29.26 8.95
C VAL A 51 15.09 29.15 10.47
N ALA A 52 16.30 29.36 10.99
CA ALA A 52 16.54 29.44 12.42
C ALA A 52 16.22 30.85 12.91
N PHE A 53 15.47 30.97 14.00
CA PHE A 53 15.27 32.24 14.70
C PHE A 53 16.57 32.65 15.40
N PRO A 54 16.96 33.94 15.39
CA PRO A 54 18.15 34.39 16.10
C PRO A 54 17.95 34.25 17.61
N LEU A 55 18.63 33.28 18.22
CA LEU A 55 18.77 33.15 19.68
C LEU A 55 19.75 34.19 20.19
N ASN A 56 19.32 35.46 20.21
CA ASN A 56 19.96 36.51 20.99
C ASN A 56 19.03 36.87 22.17
N SER A 57 18.91 35.94 23.12
CA SER A 57 18.35 36.24 24.44
C SER A 57 19.21 35.54 25.48
N ALA A 58 20.09 36.32 26.09
CA ALA A 58 20.80 35.93 27.31
C ALA A 58 19.78 35.48 28.38
N PRO A 59 20.11 34.49 29.22
CA PRO A 59 19.20 34.07 30.28
C PRO A 59 19.08 35.19 31.33
N PRO A 60 17.88 35.66 31.69
CA PRO A 60 17.73 36.48 32.88
C PRO A 60 17.90 35.58 34.10
N ILE A 61 19.02 35.79 34.81
CA ILE A 61 19.14 35.42 36.21
C ILE A 61 18.20 36.36 36.97
N SER A 62 17.02 35.89 37.39
CA SER A 62 16.30 36.48 38.52
C SER A 62 15.04 35.71 38.87
N ASN A 63 14.98 35.33 40.15
CA ASN A 63 13.83 34.85 40.93
C ASN A 63 12.46 35.24 40.38
N TYR A 64 11.62 34.25 40.07
CA TYR A 64 10.22 34.45 39.75
C TYR A 64 9.34 34.20 40.98
N ASP A 65 8.81 35.30 41.51
CA ASP A 65 7.66 35.40 42.38
C ASP A 65 6.36 35.12 41.57
N CYS A 66 5.39 34.46 42.19
CA CYS A 66 4.19 33.88 41.55
C CYS A 66 3.09 34.92 41.19
N ASN A 67 3.31 36.21 41.46
CA ASN A 67 2.26 37.24 41.35
C ASN A 67 2.57 38.39 40.36
N GLN A 68 2.99 38.08 39.13
CA GLN A 68 3.13 39.09 38.07
C GLN A 68 2.27 38.75 36.83
N PRO A 69 1.45 39.69 36.31
CA PRO A 69 0.71 39.51 35.07
C PRO A 69 1.64 39.37 33.86
N LEU A 70 1.36 38.37 33.01
CA LEU A 70 2.09 38.10 31.78
C LEU A 70 1.96 39.26 30.77
N PRO A 71 3.03 39.70 30.08
CA PRO A 71 2.94 40.75 29.07
C PRO A 71 2.04 40.33 27.89
N PRO A 72 1.33 41.27 27.25
CA PRO A 72 0.44 40.97 26.14
C PRO A 72 1.21 40.46 24.91
N PRO A 73 0.61 39.56 24.11
CA PRO A 73 1.24 39.05 22.90
C PRO A 73 1.48 40.17 21.88
N PRO A 74 2.55 40.07 21.05
CA PRO A 74 2.87 41.07 20.05
C PRO A 74 1.74 41.21 19.02
N ALA A 75 1.30 42.46 18.80
CA ALA A 75 0.11 42.84 18.04
C ALA A 75 0.20 42.67 16.50
N ASN A 76 1.06 41.78 16.00
CA ASN A 76 1.36 41.67 14.57
C ASN A 76 1.04 40.31 13.95
N MET A 77 0.07 39.58 14.51
CA MET A 77 -0.48 38.41 13.83
C MET A 77 -1.53 38.82 12.79
N PRO A 78 -1.51 38.26 11.57
CA PRO A 78 -2.60 38.43 10.61
C PRO A 78 -3.91 37.92 11.23
N PRO A 79 -5.06 38.54 10.93
CA PRO A 79 -6.33 38.14 11.49
C PRO A 79 -6.63 36.67 11.13
N PRO A 80 -7.23 35.89 12.04
CA PRO A 80 -7.67 34.54 11.72
C PRO A 80 -8.66 34.61 10.55
N PRO A 81 -8.60 33.66 9.60
CA PRO A 81 -9.56 33.62 8.49
C PRO A 81 -10.97 33.55 9.07
N GLN A 82 -11.79 34.54 8.69
CA GLN A 82 -13.20 34.56 9.06
C GLN A 82 -13.84 33.29 8.52
N SER A 83 -14.55 32.57 9.39
CA SER A 83 -15.34 31.41 9.03
C SER A 83 -16.34 31.78 7.94
N ILE A 84 -16.06 31.35 6.71
CA ILE A 84 -17.04 31.30 5.63
C ILE A 84 -18.12 30.30 6.07
N THR A 85 -19.28 30.81 6.47
CA THR A 85 -20.51 30.03 6.55
C THR A 85 -20.90 29.64 5.13
N LEU A 86 -20.52 28.42 4.74
CA LEU A 86 -21.06 27.79 3.54
C LEU A 86 -22.55 27.56 3.77
N THR A 87 -23.38 28.39 3.14
CA THR A 87 -24.83 28.18 3.06
C THR A 87 -25.07 26.96 2.17
N THR A 88 -25.22 25.78 2.77
CA THR A 88 -25.63 24.58 2.05
C THR A 88 -27.09 24.75 1.62
N ALA A 89 -27.33 24.69 0.31
CA ALA A 89 -28.68 24.64 -0.24
C ALA A 89 -29.47 23.45 0.34
N PRO A 90 -30.80 23.57 0.54
CA PRO A 90 -31.61 22.51 1.09
C PRO A 90 -31.91 21.50 -0.02
N HIS A 91 -30.94 20.65 -0.34
CA HIS A 91 -31.21 19.49 -1.17
C HIS A 91 -31.61 18.34 -0.26
N GLN A 92 -32.86 17.89 -0.44
CA GLN A 92 -33.41 16.71 0.21
C GLN A 92 -32.51 15.51 -0.10
N SER A 93 -32.02 14.87 0.95
CA SER A 93 -31.33 13.58 0.86
C SER A 93 -32.32 12.53 0.36
N LEU A 94 -32.24 12.18 -0.93
CA LEU A 94 -32.84 10.98 -1.50
C LEU A 94 -32.06 9.77 -0.96
N LEU A 95 -32.42 9.35 0.25
CA LEU A 95 -32.13 8.02 0.74
C LEU A 95 -33.07 7.05 0.02
N ALA A 96 -32.55 6.31 -0.93
CA ALA A 96 -33.09 5.01 -1.29
C ALA A 96 -32.02 3.98 -0.95
N PRO A 97 -32.17 3.20 0.13
CA PRO A 97 -31.44 1.96 0.28
C PRO A 97 -31.97 1.01 -0.80
N SER A 98 -31.15 0.70 -1.80
CA SER A 98 -31.36 -0.50 -2.59
C SER A 98 -31.11 -1.67 -1.64
N GLU A 99 -32.19 -2.29 -1.16
CA GLU A 99 -32.15 -3.58 -0.47
C GLU A 99 -31.59 -4.61 -1.45
N ILE A 100 -30.28 -4.79 -1.43
CA ILE A 100 -29.65 -5.99 -1.96
C ILE A 100 -29.92 -7.04 -0.88
N PRO A 101 -30.58 -8.17 -1.19
CA PRO A 101 -30.72 -9.26 -0.23
C PRO A 101 -29.34 -9.89 -0.03
N SER A 102 -28.58 -9.34 0.90
CA SER A 102 -27.43 -10.02 1.49
C SER A 102 -27.99 -11.18 2.32
N THR A 103 -28.14 -12.34 1.67
CA THR A 103 -28.21 -13.64 2.32
C THR A 103 -26.87 -13.89 3.01
N ILE A 104 -26.63 -13.19 4.12
CA ILE A 104 -25.57 -13.52 5.06
C ILE A 104 -26.27 -14.40 6.08
N ASN A 105 -25.95 -15.69 6.02
CA ASN A 105 -26.32 -16.65 7.03
C ASN A 105 -25.72 -16.17 8.35
N ASN A 106 -26.51 -15.43 9.13
CA ASN A 106 -26.24 -15.08 10.52
C ASN A 106 -26.22 -16.38 11.34
N THR A 107 -25.10 -17.08 11.26
CA THR A 107 -24.70 -18.03 12.27
C THR A 107 -24.35 -17.20 13.50
N ASN A 108 -25.36 -16.94 14.34
CA ASN A 108 -25.19 -16.43 15.70
C ASN A 108 -24.52 -17.51 16.58
N ALA A 109 -23.39 -18.03 16.14
CA ALA A 109 -22.43 -18.64 17.04
C ALA A 109 -21.74 -17.46 17.71
N LYS A 110 -21.95 -17.31 19.02
CA LYS A 110 -21.21 -16.36 19.84
C LYS A 110 -19.73 -16.69 19.69
N LEU A 111 -19.08 -16.01 18.75
CA LEU A 111 -17.71 -16.27 18.38
C LEU A 111 -16.86 -15.95 19.61
N ASN A 112 -16.21 -16.98 20.14
CA ASN A 112 -15.38 -16.83 21.31
C ASN A 112 -14.13 -16.05 20.89
N LYS A 113 -14.16 -14.73 21.12
CA LYS A 113 -13.16 -13.75 20.63
C LYS A 113 -11.72 -14.20 20.85
N GLU A 114 -11.44 -14.81 22.00
CA GLU A 114 -10.10 -15.29 22.38
C GLU A 114 -9.69 -16.54 21.59
N GLU A 115 -10.62 -17.48 21.45
CA GLU A 115 -10.39 -18.73 20.71
C GLU A 115 -10.15 -18.45 19.22
N THR A 116 -10.98 -17.58 18.63
CA THR A 116 -10.81 -17.15 17.24
C THR A 116 -9.50 -16.39 17.01
N LEU A 117 -9.09 -15.55 17.96
CA LEU A 117 -7.81 -14.86 17.87
C LEU A 117 -6.64 -15.87 17.91
N SER A 118 -6.69 -16.81 18.86
CA SER A 118 -5.68 -17.87 18.98
C SER A 118 -5.60 -18.72 17.72
N GLU A 119 -6.74 -19.11 17.15
CA GLU A 119 -6.81 -19.87 15.91
C GLU A 119 -6.25 -19.09 14.72
N THR A 120 -6.65 -17.83 14.59
CA THR A 120 -6.16 -16.91 13.54
C THR A 120 -4.64 -16.79 13.57
N LEU A 121 -4.06 -16.56 14.76
CA LEU A 121 -2.61 -16.43 14.94
C LEU A 121 -1.89 -17.75 14.66
N ALA A 122 -2.45 -18.89 15.10
CA ALA A 122 -1.89 -20.20 14.80
C ALA A 122 -1.84 -20.46 13.28
N ASN A 123 -2.91 -20.12 12.55
CA ASN A 123 -2.96 -20.25 11.10
C ASN A 123 -1.87 -19.40 10.42
N PHE A 124 -1.68 -18.15 10.83
CA PHE A 124 -0.61 -17.31 10.29
C PHE A 124 0.78 -17.87 10.60
N GLU A 125 1.02 -18.34 11.84
CA GLU A 125 2.32 -18.87 12.24
C GLU A 125 2.66 -20.16 11.49
N ILE A 126 1.67 -21.02 11.20
CA ILE A 126 1.85 -22.18 10.32
C ILE A 126 2.32 -21.73 8.94
N VAL A 127 1.62 -20.77 8.31
CA VAL A 127 1.97 -20.27 6.98
C VAL A 127 3.37 -19.65 6.97
N ILE A 128 3.72 -18.87 8.00
CA ILE A 128 5.05 -18.24 8.11
C ILE A 128 6.15 -19.30 8.21
N ASN A 129 5.95 -20.34 9.02
CA ASN A 129 6.96 -21.38 9.25
C ASN A 129 7.05 -22.44 8.13
N GLU A 130 5.99 -22.67 7.38
CA GLU A 130 6.00 -23.60 6.23
C GLU A 130 6.87 -23.11 5.06
N HIS A 131 7.15 -21.81 5.02
CA HIS A 131 7.67 -21.12 3.84
C HIS A 131 9.01 -20.44 4.14
N LYS A 132 10.10 -21.02 3.61
CA LYS A 132 11.48 -20.53 3.82
C LYS A 132 11.69 -19.08 3.37
N GLU A 133 10.98 -18.63 2.33
CA GLU A 133 11.07 -17.23 1.87
C GLU A 133 10.56 -16.22 2.89
N PHE A 134 9.79 -16.66 3.88
CA PHE A 134 9.33 -15.81 4.97
C PHE A 134 10.31 -15.77 6.13
N GLU A 135 11.32 -16.64 6.20
CA GLU A 135 12.23 -16.74 7.35
C GLU A 135 12.96 -15.41 7.65
N GLU A 136 13.43 -14.71 6.61
CA GLU A 136 14.09 -13.40 6.75
C GLU A 136 13.12 -12.31 7.24
N LYS A 137 11.83 -12.42 6.91
CA LYS A 137 10.78 -11.45 7.22
C LYS A 137 9.89 -11.88 8.39
N ALA A 138 10.11 -13.05 8.96
CA ALA A 138 9.23 -13.67 9.95
C ALA A 138 9.07 -12.79 11.19
N GLU A 139 10.16 -12.18 11.65
CA GLU A 139 10.14 -11.25 12.79
C GLU A 139 9.34 -9.96 12.50
N ASP A 140 9.41 -9.45 11.27
CA ASP A 140 8.63 -8.27 10.86
C ASP A 140 7.14 -8.63 10.73
N PHE A 141 6.84 -9.85 10.26
CA PHE A 141 5.48 -10.37 10.20
C PHE A 141 4.88 -10.56 11.59
N ARG A 142 5.60 -11.22 12.50
CA ARG A 142 5.19 -11.40 13.89
C ARG A 142 4.91 -10.06 14.57
N LYS A 143 5.80 -9.06 14.44
CA LYS A 143 5.57 -7.71 15.00
C LYS A 143 4.31 -7.02 14.47
N ARG A 144 4.00 -7.17 13.18
CA ARG A 144 2.78 -6.60 12.60
C ARG A 144 1.54 -7.37 13.05
N LEU A 145 1.62 -8.69 13.16
CA LEU A 145 0.55 -9.51 13.72
C LEU A 145 0.33 -9.20 15.20
N ASP A 146 1.38 -8.94 15.99
CA ASP A 146 1.25 -8.49 17.38
C ASP A 146 0.50 -7.15 17.48
N THR A 147 0.72 -6.25 16.52
CA THR A 147 -0.03 -4.99 16.44
C THR A 147 -1.52 -5.24 16.16
N MET A 148 -1.83 -6.18 15.26
CA MET A 148 -3.20 -6.61 15.01
C MET A 148 -3.83 -7.23 16.27
N THR A 149 -3.10 -8.10 16.96
CA THR A 149 -3.50 -8.74 18.22
C THR A 149 -3.82 -7.72 19.30
N ALA A 150 -2.96 -6.71 19.48
CA ALA A 150 -3.20 -5.63 20.43
C ALA A 150 -4.51 -4.88 20.10
N LEU A 151 -4.71 -4.49 18.83
CA LEU A 151 -5.94 -3.82 18.39
C LEU A 151 -7.18 -4.69 18.57
N TRP A 152 -7.05 -6.00 18.36
CA TRP A 152 -8.11 -6.97 18.58
C TRP A 152 -8.49 -7.02 20.07
N LEU A 153 -7.52 -7.15 20.97
CA LEU A 153 -7.73 -7.23 22.41
C LEU A 153 -8.29 -5.92 23.00
N GLU A 154 -7.85 -4.76 22.49
CA GLU A 154 -8.33 -3.43 22.87
C GLU A 154 -9.77 -3.11 22.39
N ASN A 155 -10.45 -4.07 21.76
CA ASN A 155 -11.76 -3.88 21.12
C ASN A 155 -11.75 -2.79 20.03
N GLY A 156 -10.59 -2.50 19.46
CA GLY A 156 -10.43 -1.55 18.35
C GLY A 156 -10.87 -2.12 17.00
N LEU A 157 -11.16 -3.42 16.92
CA LEU A 157 -11.63 -4.12 15.73
C LEU A 157 -13.10 -4.56 15.89
N ASN A 158 -13.86 -4.45 14.80
CA ASN A 158 -15.26 -4.86 14.73
C ASN A 158 -15.35 -6.40 14.55
N GLU A 159 -16.44 -7.02 15.00
CA GLU A 159 -16.72 -8.45 14.84
C GLU A 159 -16.67 -8.90 13.37
N CYS A 160 -17.14 -8.05 12.44
CA CYS A 160 -17.00 -8.33 11.00
C CYS A 160 -15.53 -8.41 10.55
N ILE A 161 -14.64 -7.61 11.14
CA ILE A 161 -13.20 -7.69 10.86
C ILE A 161 -12.65 -9.00 11.42
N HIS A 162 -13.09 -9.42 12.60
CA HIS A 162 -12.65 -10.67 13.21
C HIS A 162 -12.96 -11.87 12.31
N GLU A 163 -14.20 -11.95 11.82
CA GLU A 163 -14.64 -13.01 10.91
C GLU A 163 -13.85 -13.00 9.59
N LYS A 164 -13.66 -11.81 8.99
CA LYS A 164 -12.90 -11.69 7.74
C LYS A 164 -11.43 -12.05 7.90
N VAL A 165 -10.82 -11.69 9.03
CA VAL A 165 -9.42 -12.02 9.32
C VAL A 165 -9.25 -13.51 9.62
N LEU A 166 -10.20 -14.12 10.33
CA LEU A 166 -10.22 -15.58 10.52
C LEU A 166 -10.29 -16.29 9.18
N ALA A 167 -11.29 -15.96 8.35
CA ALA A 167 -11.45 -16.55 7.00
C ALA A 167 -10.22 -16.31 6.11
N LEU A 168 -9.57 -15.15 6.24
CA LEU A 168 -8.34 -14.83 5.54
C LEU A 168 -7.18 -15.75 5.98
N SER A 169 -7.04 -15.98 7.28
CA SER A 169 -6.02 -16.89 7.83
C SER A 169 -6.23 -18.34 7.38
N GLU A 170 -7.49 -18.80 7.32
CA GLU A 170 -7.86 -20.12 6.82
C GLU A 170 -7.57 -20.28 5.33
N ALA A 171 -7.92 -19.28 4.51
CA ALA A 171 -7.64 -19.29 3.07
C ALA A 171 -6.13 -19.40 2.78
N LEU A 172 -5.31 -18.67 3.55
CA LEU A 172 -3.85 -18.74 3.43
C LEU A 172 -3.30 -20.11 3.81
N LYS A 173 -3.77 -20.68 4.92
CA LYS A 173 -3.41 -22.03 5.37
C LYS A 173 -3.82 -23.11 4.36
N ASN A 174 -4.99 -22.95 3.73
CA ASN A 174 -5.49 -23.85 2.71
C ASN A 174 -4.83 -23.64 1.33
N LYS A 175 -3.83 -22.75 1.23
CA LYS A 175 -3.10 -22.44 0.00
C LYS A 175 -4.01 -21.96 -1.13
N ASP A 176 -5.07 -21.23 -0.78
CA ASP A 176 -5.96 -20.54 -1.71
C ASP A 176 -5.70 -19.02 -1.70
N PRO A 177 -4.69 -18.56 -2.48
CA PRO A 177 -4.34 -17.15 -2.49
C PRO A 177 -5.38 -16.28 -3.21
N GLU A 178 -6.28 -16.84 -4.02
CA GLU A 178 -7.31 -16.05 -4.72
C GLU A 178 -8.40 -15.59 -3.74
N THR A 179 -8.88 -16.51 -2.90
CA THR A 179 -9.84 -16.19 -1.85
C THR A 179 -9.22 -15.24 -0.83
N ALA A 180 -7.96 -15.47 -0.45
CA ALA A 180 -7.23 -14.57 0.45
C ALA A 180 -7.10 -13.14 -0.12
N ASP A 181 -6.80 -12.99 -1.42
CA ASP A 181 -6.69 -11.68 -2.08
C ASP A 181 -8.03 -10.93 -2.10
N LYS A 182 -9.14 -11.64 -2.37
CA LYS A 182 -10.50 -11.07 -2.31
C LYS A 182 -10.86 -10.56 -0.90
N LEU A 183 -10.55 -11.35 0.13
CA LEU A 183 -10.77 -10.96 1.53
C LEU A 183 -9.90 -9.77 1.94
N HIS A 184 -8.62 -9.77 1.53
CA HIS A 184 -7.71 -8.64 1.72
C HIS A 184 -8.26 -7.35 1.08
N ILE A 185 -8.73 -7.41 -0.18
CA ILE A 185 -9.32 -6.25 -0.87
C ILE A 185 -10.58 -5.78 -0.14
N SER A 186 -11.46 -6.70 0.27
CA SER A 186 -12.67 -6.36 1.02
C SER A 186 -12.35 -5.65 2.34
N LEU A 187 -11.34 -6.13 3.09
CA LEU A 187 -10.85 -5.45 4.30
C LEU A 187 -10.31 -4.05 3.99
N MET A 188 -9.59 -3.87 2.88
CA MET A 188 -9.05 -2.57 2.47
C MET A 188 -10.09 -1.58 2.00
N MET A 189 -11.20 -2.05 1.45
CA MET A 189 -12.30 -1.18 1.02
C MET A 189 -13.16 -0.71 2.19
N GLU A 190 -13.46 -1.62 3.11
CA GLU A 190 -14.40 -1.34 4.21
C GLU A 190 -13.71 -0.74 5.44
N TYR A 191 -12.49 -1.19 5.76
CA TYR A 191 -11.80 -0.85 7.02
C TYR A 191 -10.35 -0.36 6.81
N PRO A 192 -10.08 0.59 5.90
CA PRO A 192 -8.71 0.99 5.57
C PRO A 192 -7.94 1.57 6.76
N THR A 193 -8.61 2.31 7.64
CA THR A 193 -7.96 2.99 8.78
C THR A 193 -7.48 2.03 9.87
N LEU A 194 -8.25 0.96 10.12
CA LEU A 194 -7.98 -0.03 11.16
C LEU A 194 -6.94 -1.06 10.72
N CYS A 195 -6.91 -1.38 9.42
CA CYS A 195 -6.07 -2.43 8.90
C CYS A 195 -4.70 -1.93 8.38
N ARG A 196 -4.55 -0.64 8.05
CA ARG A 196 -3.36 -0.07 7.37
C ARG A 196 -1.99 -0.46 7.96
N VAL A 197 -1.91 -0.69 9.27
CA VAL A 197 -0.63 -0.88 9.97
C VAL A 197 -0.10 -2.31 9.77
N TRP A 198 -0.99 -3.31 9.82
CA TRP A 198 -0.62 -4.72 9.82
C TRP A 198 -0.96 -5.42 8.50
N ILE A 199 -2.00 -4.98 7.79
CA ILE A 199 -2.44 -5.59 6.53
C ILE A 199 -1.35 -5.72 5.44
N PRO A 200 -0.34 -4.82 5.30
CA PRO A 200 0.64 -4.96 4.23
C PRO A 200 1.49 -6.22 4.40
N CYS A 201 1.65 -6.70 5.65
CA CYS A 201 2.24 -8.01 5.96
C CYS A 201 1.50 -9.13 5.22
N ILE A 202 0.18 -9.15 5.35
CA ILE A 202 -0.66 -10.20 4.79
C ILE A 202 -0.66 -10.10 3.27
N ARG A 203 -0.67 -8.88 2.71
CA ARG A 203 -0.48 -8.67 1.27
C ARG A 203 0.81 -9.30 0.74
N HIS A 204 1.92 -9.18 1.48
CA HIS A 204 3.17 -9.83 1.07
C HIS A 204 3.04 -11.35 1.11
N ILE A 205 2.45 -11.93 2.16
CA ILE A 205 2.21 -13.38 2.26
C ILE A 205 1.38 -13.87 1.07
N ILE A 206 0.29 -13.17 0.72
CA ILE A 206 -0.56 -13.49 -0.43
C ILE A 206 0.25 -13.47 -1.73
N GLN A 207 1.07 -12.44 -1.97
CA GLN A 207 1.84 -12.31 -3.21
C GLN A 207 2.86 -13.43 -3.39
N GLU A 208 3.56 -13.79 -2.32
CA GLU A 208 4.55 -14.88 -2.36
C GLU A 208 3.86 -16.23 -2.61
N LEU A 209 2.68 -16.47 -2.02
CA LEU A 209 1.85 -17.65 -2.32
C LEU A 209 1.34 -17.67 -3.77
N LYS A 210 0.91 -16.52 -4.33
CA LYS A 210 0.50 -16.41 -5.74
C LYS A 210 1.66 -16.71 -6.69
N GLY A 211 2.85 -16.18 -6.39
CA GLY A 211 4.06 -16.44 -7.17
C GLY A 211 4.37 -17.94 -7.29
N LYS A 212 4.13 -18.70 -6.21
CA LYS A 212 4.29 -20.15 -6.19
C LYS A 212 3.20 -20.90 -6.94
N TYR A 213 1.94 -20.48 -6.82
CA TYR A 213 0.85 -21.12 -7.56
C TYR A 213 1.11 -21.10 -9.07
N VAL A 214 1.59 -19.98 -9.60
CA VAL A 214 1.96 -19.83 -11.02
C VAL A 214 3.16 -20.71 -11.40
N GLN A 215 4.11 -20.96 -10.49
CA GLN A 215 5.25 -21.85 -10.75
C GLN A 215 4.87 -23.33 -10.66
N SER A 216 4.00 -23.74 -9.73
CA SER A 216 3.53 -25.12 -9.60
C SER A 216 2.60 -25.53 -10.75
N THR A 217 1.70 -24.66 -11.20
CA THR A 217 0.84 -24.94 -12.37
C THR A 217 1.65 -25.03 -13.68
N ALA A 218 2.71 -24.23 -13.82
CA ALA A 218 3.65 -24.34 -14.95
C ALA A 218 4.46 -25.66 -14.95
N GLN A 219 4.70 -26.28 -13.79
CA GLN A 219 5.35 -27.60 -13.74
C GLN A 219 4.39 -28.78 -13.96
N GLU A 220 3.09 -28.60 -13.73
CA GLU A 220 2.07 -29.64 -13.96
C GLU A 220 1.63 -29.71 -15.44
N GLU A 221 1.60 -28.59 -16.17
CA GLU A 221 1.36 -28.60 -17.62
C GLU A 221 2.44 -29.38 -18.41
N VAL A 222 3.71 -29.32 -17.99
CA VAL A 222 4.79 -30.05 -18.68
C VAL A 222 4.70 -31.57 -18.47
N LYS A 223 4.06 -32.04 -17.39
CA LYS A 223 3.91 -33.47 -17.11
C LYS A 223 2.78 -34.12 -17.93
N CYS A 224 1.76 -33.35 -18.30
CA CYS A 224 0.60 -33.86 -19.07
C CYS A 224 0.83 -33.88 -20.59
N GLN A 225 1.90 -33.26 -21.11
CA GLN A 225 2.18 -33.23 -22.55
C GLN A 225 2.73 -34.57 -23.12
N TYR A 226 3.07 -35.56 -22.28
CA TYR A 226 3.74 -36.80 -22.71
C TYR A 226 2.89 -38.08 -22.70
N PHE A 227 1.56 -37.99 -22.59
CA PHE A 227 0.67 -39.13 -22.83
C PHE A 227 -0.14 -38.92 -24.12
N GLN A 228 0.49 -39.16 -25.26
CA GLN A 228 -0.21 -39.43 -26.52
C GLN A 228 -0.52 -40.92 -26.59
N PRO A 229 -1.80 -41.36 -26.60
CA PRO A 229 -2.13 -42.75 -26.89
C PRO A 229 -1.94 -43.00 -28.38
N THR A 230 -0.94 -43.81 -28.74
CA THR A 230 -0.80 -44.37 -30.08
C THR A 230 -1.97 -45.31 -30.35
N LEU A 231 -2.94 -44.88 -31.15
CA LEU A 231 -3.98 -45.76 -31.69
C LEU A 231 -3.36 -46.67 -32.76
N THR A 232 -3.03 -47.90 -32.37
CA THR A 232 -2.70 -48.97 -33.32
C THR A 232 -3.99 -49.45 -33.99
N SER A 233 -4.18 -49.03 -35.24
CA SER A 233 -5.23 -49.56 -36.12
C SER A 233 -4.88 -50.99 -36.52
N ASN A 234 -5.50 -51.98 -35.89
CA ASN A 234 -5.41 -53.37 -36.32
C ASN A 234 -6.44 -53.61 -37.43
N ASN A 235 -5.94 -53.73 -38.66
CA ASN A 235 -6.63 -54.40 -39.77
C ASN A 235 -6.48 -55.91 -39.62
N SER A 236 -7.58 -56.63 -39.60
CA SER A 236 -7.74 -58.07 -39.92
C SER A 236 -9.25 -58.32 -39.94
N GLU A 237 -9.86 -59.05 -40.84
CA GLU A 237 -9.57 -59.64 -42.15
C GLU A 237 -10.97 -59.91 -42.75
#